data_AF-A0A8T7H5S8-F1
#
_entry.id   AF-A0A8T7H5S8-F1
#
_cell.length_a   1.000
_cell.length_b   1.000
_cell.length_c   1.000
_cell.angle_alpha   90.00
_cell.angle_beta   90.00
_cell.angle_gamma   90.00
#
_symmetry.space_group_name_H-M   'P 1'
#
loop_
_entity.id
_entity.type
_entity.pdbx_description
1 polymer ?
#
loop_
_entity_poly.entity_id
_entity_poly.type
_entity_poly.pdbx_seq_one_letter_code
_entity_poly.pdbx_strand_id
1 'polypeptide(L)'
;MTGTLAGTAAGGLIVEVEGERLRISPEDVKGLIFFGRPVPVTRERVQRTGGGGVRGEVTIEGHAALHPAGRAVVIRTREGVWMVPLASLRRVASGEAANAPLFGVVV
;
A
#
# COMPACT_ATOMS: atom_id res chain seq x y z
N MET A 1 -5.47 -14.49 7.04
CA MET A 1 -4.33 -13.77 6.42
C MET A 1 -4.24 -12.40 7.08
N THR A 2 -3.08 -12.06 7.63
CA THR A 2 -2.82 -10.79 8.35
C THR A 2 -1.65 -10.10 7.68
N GLY A 3 -1.78 -8.80 7.42
CA GLY A 3 -0.70 -7.98 6.88
C GLY A 3 -0.47 -6.75 7.75
N THR A 4 0.46 -5.90 7.35
CA THR A 4 0.77 -4.64 8.05
C THR A 4 0.87 -3.50 7.06
N LEU A 5 0.35 -2.35 7.46
CA LEU A 5 0.50 -1.07 6.78
C LEU A 5 1.45 -0.20 7.61
N ALA A 6 2.51 0.32 7.00
CA ALA A 6 3.47 1.20 7.67
C ALA A 6 3.64 2.51 6.91
N GLY A 7 3.93 3.58 7.65
CA GLY A 7 4.20 4.90 7.07
C GLY A 7 5.62 4.98 6.52
N THR A 8 5.84 5.83 5.52
CA THR A 8 7.19 6.24 5.09
C THR A 8 7.45 7.68 5.51
N ALA A 9 8.73 8.05 5.68
CA ALA A 9 9.11 9.43 5.99
C ALA A 9 8.62 10.45 4.94
N ALA A 10 8.40 10.02 3.70
CA ALA A 10 7.90 10.85 2.61
C ALA A 10 6.36 10.98 2.58
N GLY A 11 5.63 10.34 3.50
CA GLY A 11 4.16 10.35 3.54
C GLY A 11 3.48 9.33 2.61
N GLY A 12 4.25 8.44 1.99
CA GLY A 12 3.75 7.24 1.31
C GLY A 12 3.52 6.09 2.29
N LEU A 13 2.99 4.97 1.79
CA LEU A 13 2.70 3.77 2.59
C LEU A 13 3.51 2.56 2.10
N ILE A 14 3.89 1.71 3.03
CA ILE A 14 4.40 0.35 2.78
C ILE A 14 3.30 -0.63 3.18
N VAL A 15 3.01 -1.58 2.30
CA VAL A 15 2.04 -2.66 2.50
C VAL A 15 2.81 -3.98 2.54
N GLU A 16 2.79 -4.65 3.69
CA GLU A 16 3.44 -5.95 3.89
C GLU A 16 2.37 -7.04 4.02
N VAL A 17 2.29 -7.92 3.02
CA VAL A 17 1.29 -9.00 2.92
C VAL A 17 1.93 -10.25 2.32
N GLU A 18 1.70 -11.44 2.86
CA GLU A 18 2.20 -12.72 2.29
C GLU A 18 3.71 -12.73 1.92
N GLY A 19 4.55 -12.05 2.72
CA GLY A 19 5.99 -11.93 2.46
C GLY A 19 6.37 -10.92 1.37
N GLU A 20 5.39 -10.25 0.79
CA GLU A 20 5.53 -9.21 -0.22
C GLU A 20 5.57 -7.82 0.41
N ARG A 21 6.47 -6.96 -0.10
CA ARG A 21 6.61 -5.57 0.32
C ARG A 21 6.22 -4.65 -0.84
N LEU A 22 5.02 -4.12 -0.76
CA LEU A 22 4.41 -3.24 -1.74
C LEU A 22 4.38 -1.80 -1.23
N ARG A 23 4.07 -0.85 -2.13
CA ARG A 23 4.12 0.60 -1.87
C ARG A 23 2.92 1.31 -2.46
N ILE A 24 2.53 2.39 -1.80
CA ILE A 24 1.64 3.43 -2.34
C ILE A 24 2.39 4.75 -2.20
N SER A 25 2.54 5.50 -3.27
CA SER A 25 3.34 6.73 -3.27
C SER A 25 2.66 7.84 -2.44
N PRO A 26 3.40 8.85 -1.96
CA PRO A 26 2.81 9.95 -1.19
C PRO A 26 1.70 10.69 -1.94
N GLU A 27 1.84 10.90 -3.25
CA GLU A 27 0.82 11.53 -4.09
C GLU A 27 -0.44 10.67 -4.21
N ASP A 28 -0.28 9.36 -4.32
CA ASP A 28 -1.38 8.41 -4.37
C ASP A 28 -2.09 8.29 -3.01
N VAL A 29 -1.35 8.33 -1.91
CA VAL A 29 -1.94 8.36 -0.57
C VAL A 29 -2.82 9.60 -0.40
N LYS A 30 -2.37 10.77 -0.87
CA LYS A 30 -3.21 11.99 -0.89
C LYS A 30 -4.43 11.81 -1.79
N GLY A 31 -4.23 11.26 -2.99
CA GLY A 31 -5.29 10.89 -3.94
C GLY A 31 -6.40 10.06 -3.30
N LEU A 32 -5.99 9.02 -2.59
CA LEU A 32 -6.87 8.08 -1.92
C LEU A 32 -7.59 8.70 -0.71
N ILE A 33 -6.87 9.39 0.18
CA ILE A 33 -7.41 9.91 1.44
C ILE A 33 -8.36 11.10 1.22
N PHE A 34 -7.99 12.03 0.33
CA PHE A 34 -8.70 13.30 0.16
C PHE A 34 -9.74 13.24 -0.96
N PHE A 35 -9.46 12.51 -2.04
CA PHE A 35 -10.32 12.47 -3.22
C PHE A 35 -11.03 11.13 -3.39
N GLY A 36 -10.76 10.15 -2.52
CA GLY A 36 -11.35 8.81 -2.63
C GLY A 36 -10.97 8.07 -3.91
N ARG A 37 -9.92 8.52 -4.61
CA ARG A 37 -9.53 7.96 -5.91
C ARG A 37 -8.87 6.60 -5.71
N PRO A 38 -9.21 5.59 -6.53
CA PRO A 38 -8.41 4.38 -6.61
C PRO A 38 -6.98 4.72 -7.04
N VAL A 39 -6.00 4.08 -6.41
CA VAL A 39 -4.58 4.34 -6.65
C VAL A 39 -3.80 3.04 -6.82
N PRO A 40 -2.69 3.04 -7.59
CA PRO A 40 -1.89 1.85 -7.79
C PRO A 40 -1.19 1.40 -6.50
N VAL A 41 -1.01 0.10 -6.37
CA VAL A 41 -0.12 -0.53 -5.40
C VAL A 41 1.05 -1.10 -6.19
N THR A 42 2.26 -0.68 -5.87
CA THR A 42 3.45 -0.97 -6.66
C THR A 42 4.49 -1.75 -5.89
N ARG A 43 5.41 -2.41 -6.61
CA ARG A 43 6.58 -3.07 -6.05
C ARG A 43 7.83 -2.53 -6.73
N GLU A 44 8.85 -2.24 -5.95
CA GLU A 44 10.17 -1.88 -6.48
C GLU A 44 11.04 -3.14 -6.51
N ARG A 45 11.51 -3.51 -7.70
CA ARG A 45 12.47 -4.58 -7.92
C ARG A 45 13.80 -3.98 -8.28
N VAL A 46 14.82 -4.33 -7.50
CA VAL A 46 16.20 -3.93 -7.76
C VAL A 46 16.89 -5.10 -8.44
N GLN A 47 17.11 -5.00 -9.75
CA GLN A 47 17.86 -6.01 -10.49
C GLN A 47 19.30 -5.53 -10.69
N ARG A 48 20.26 -6.32 -10.20
CA ARG A 48 21.68 -6.12 -10.52
C ARG A 48 21.90 -6.64 -11.94
N THR A 49 22.23 -5.76 -12.87
CA THR A 49 22.58 -6.17 -14.23
C THR A 49 24.01 -6.71 -14.26
N GLY A 50 24.27 -7.69 -15.12
CA GLY A 50 25.56 -8.39 -15.22
C GLY A 50 26.78 -7.51 -15.49
N GLY A 51 26.59 -6.23 -15.84
CA GLY A 51 27.65 -5.23 -16.02
C GLY A 51 27.90 -4.32 -14.81
N GLY A 52 27.41 -4.65 -13.61
CA GLY A 52 27.60 -3.85 -12.39
C GLY A 52 26.63 -2.68 -12.20
N GLY A 53 25.65 -2.54 -13.10
CA GLY A 53 24.56 -1.57 -12.96
C GLY A 53 23.46 -2.07 -12.01
N VAL A 54 22.74 -1.12 -11.39
CA VAL A 54 21.52 -1.39 -10.64
C VAL A 54 20.35 -0.80 -11.43
N ARG A 55 19.43 -1.63 -11.90
CA ARG A 55 18.18 -1.18 -12.52
C ARG A 55 17.04 -1.37 -11.52
N GLY A 56 16.45 -0.26 -11.10
CA GLY A 56 15.17 -0.26 -10.39
C GLY A 56 14.04 -0.37 -11.40
N GLU A 57 13.19 -1.38 -11.25
CA GLU A 57 11.93 -1.51 -11.98
C GLU A 57 10.77 -1.38 -11.00
N VAL A 58 9.78 -0.55 -11.35
CA VAL A 58 8.55 -0.41 -10.56
C VAL A 58 7.42 -1.09 -11.33
N THR A 59 6.83 -2.13 -10.72
CA THR A 59 5.69 -2.87 -11.27
C THR A 59 4.43 -2.53 -10.51
N ILE A 60 3.29 -2.52 -11.20
CA ILE A 60 1.96 -2.40 -10.57
C ILE A 60 1.50 -3.80 -10.21
N GLU A 61 1.31 -4.06 -8.91
CA GLU A 61 0.89 -5.36 -8.37
C GLU A 61 -0.60 -5.39 -7.99
N GLY A 62 -1.26 -4.24 -8.03
CA GLY A 62 -2.63 -4.10 -7.58
C GLY A 62 -3.11 -2.66 -7.50
N HIS A 63 -4.20 -2.46 -6.76
CA HIS A 63 -4.73 -1.13 -6.45
C HIS A 63 -5.32 -1.06 -5.05
N ALA A 64 -5.34 0.15 -4.49
CA ALA A 64 -6.06 0.49 -3.27
C ALA A 64 -7.23 1.40 -3.61
N ALA A 65 -8.39 1.17 -3.02
CA ALA A 65 -9.58 1.99 -3.22
C ALA A 65 -10.37 2.13 -1.93
N LEU A 66 -11.09 3.24 -1.78
CA LEU A 66 -12.02 3.41 -0.66
C LEU A 66 -13.20 2.44 -0.84
N HIS A 67 -13.54 1.72 0.23
CA HIS A 67 -14.76 0.91 0.27
C HIS A 67 -15.98 1.83 0.10
N PRO A 68 -17.06 1.42 -0.60
CA PRO A 68 -18.24 2.26 -0.82
C PRO A 68 -18.88 2.84 0.46
N ALA A 69 -18.76 2.12 1.58
CA ALA A 69 -19.20 2.60 2.90
C ALA A 69 -18.34 3.75 3.48
N GLY A 70 -17.26 4.16 2.82
CA GLY A 70 -16.41 5.31 3.19
C GLY A 70 -15.53 5.13 4.44
N ARG A 71 -15.53 3.95 5.06
CA ARG A 71 -14.87 3.73 6.37
C ARG A 71 -13.62 2.86 6.32
N ALA A 72 -13.31 2.26 5.17
CA ALA A 72 -12.16 1.38 5.01
C ALA A 72 -11.54 1.56 3.62
N VAL A 73 -10.26 1.27 3.51
CA VAL A 73 -9.57 1.11 2.24
C VAL A 73 -9.42 -0.39 1.97
N VAL A 74 -9.76 -0.80 0.76
CA VAL A 74 -9.56 -2.14 0.23
C VAL A 74 -8.33 -2.13 -0.65
N ILE A 75 -7.38 -3.02 -0.36
CA ILE A 75 -6.14 -3.24 -1.11
C ILE A 75 -6.31 -4.56 -1.84
N ARG A 76 -6.34 -4.53 -3.18
CA ARG A 76 -6.40 -5.72 -4.02
C ARG A 76 -5.07 -5.90 -4.72
N THR A 77 -4.49 -7.08 -4.58
CA THR A 77 -3.27 -7.48 -5.29
C THR A 77 -3.50 -8.84 -5.96
N ARG A 78 -2.51 -9.34 -6.68
CA ARG A 78 -2.55 -10.69 -7.25
C ARG A 78 -2.61 -11.79 -6.18
N GLU A 79 -2.07 -11.51 -4.99
CA GLU A 79 -1.98 -12.46 -3.89
C GLU A 79 -3.25 -12.50 -3.01
N GLY A 80 -4.15 -11.51 -3.15
CA GLY A 80 -5.39 -11.48 -2.37
C GLY A 80 -5.99 -10.10 -2.17
N VAL A 81 -6.87 -10.02 -1.17
CA VAL A 81 -7.60 -8.80 -0.81
C VAL A 81 -7.43 -8.53 0.68
N TRP A 82 -7.04 -7.30 1.02
CA TRP A 82 -6.91 -6.83 2.40
C TRP A 82 -7.69 -5.56 2.64
N MET A 83 -8.06 -5.32 3.89
CA MET A 83 -8.73 -4.10 4.32
C MET A 83 -8.05 -3.46 5.52
N VAL A 84 -8.15 -2.14 5.59
CA VAL A 84 -7.73 -1.33 6.74
C VAL A 84 -8.78 -0.24 7.00
N PRO A 85 -9.12 0.06 8.27
CA PRO A 85 -9.96 1.21 8.58
C PRO A 85 -9.33 2.51 8.06
N LEU A 86 -10.13 3.38 7.45
CA LEU A 86 -9.66 4.65 6.89
C LEU A 86 -9.00 5.51 7.97
N ALA A 87 -9.55 5.50 9.20
CA ALA A 87 -8.96 6.21 10.33
C ALA A 87 -7.55 5.71 10.67
N SER A 88 -7.33 4.40 10.68
CA SER A 88 -6.01 3.81 10.94
C SER A 88 -5.02 4.17 9.82
N LEU A 89 -5.44 4.07 8.56
CA LEU A 89 -4.62 4.47 7.42
C LEU A 89 -4.24 5.95 7.49
N ARG A 90 -5.18 6.84 7.86
CA ARG A 90 -4.91 8.28 8.02
C ARG A 90 -3.88 8.54 9.10
N ARG A 91 -3.98 7.89 10.26
CA ARG A 91 -3.00 8.01 11.34
C ARG A 91 -1.61 7.54 10.92
N VAL A 92 -1.52 6.47 10.14
CA VAL A 92 -0.25 6.00 9.59
C VAL A 92 0.32 6.98 8.56
N ALA A 93 -0.52 7.47 7.65
CA ALA A 93 -0.12 8.43 6.62
C ALA A 93 0.28 9.80 7.20
N SER A 94 -0.33 10.24 8.31
CA SER A 94 0.00 11.48 9.01
C SER A 94 1.19 11.34 9.96
N GLY A 95 1.66 10.11 10.21
CA GLY A 95 2.74 9.83 11.17
C GLY A 95 2.29 9.79 12.64
N GLU A 96 0.99 9.88 12.92
CA GLU A 96 0.42 9.68 14.27
C GLU A 96 0.49 8.22 14.76
N ALA A 97 0.69 7.27 13.85
CA ALA A 97 0.91 5.87 14.14
C ALA A 97 2.04 5.32 13.26
N ALA A 98 2.90 4.48 13.83
CA ALA A 98 3.98 3.84 13.07
C ALA A 98 3.44 2.82 12.04
N ASN A 99 2.40 2.08 12.44
CA ASN A 99 1.80 1.04 11.61
C ASN A 99 0.33 0.78 11.99
N ALA A 100 -0.36 -0.02 11.17
CA ALA A 100 -1.70 -0.53 11.40
C ALA A 100 -1.85 -1.95 10.84
N PRO A 101 -2.70 -2.80 11.44
CA PRO A 101 -2.98 -4.13 10.90
C PRO A 101 -3.79 -4.06 9.60
N LEU A 102 -3.49 -4.99 8.68
CA LEU A 102 -4.29 -5.30 7.50
C LEU A 102 -5.04 -6.61 7.73
N PHE A 103 -6.33 -6.61 7.43
CA PHE A 103 -7.20 -7.77 7.61
C PHE A 103 -7.48 -8.39 6.24
N GLY A 104 -7.06 -9.64 6.04
CA GLY A 104 -7.36 -10.38 4.83
C GLY A 104 -8.86 -10.67 4.70
N VAL A 105 -9.38 -10.54 3.48
CA VAL A 105 -10.75 -10.85 3.13
C VAL A 105 -10.77 -12.22 2.45
N VAL A 106 -11.54 -13.15 2.99
CA VAL A 106 -11.83 -14.41 2.31
C VAL A 106 -12.92 -14.12 1.28
N VAL A 107 -12.61 -14.35 0.01
CA VAL A 107 -13.54 -14.22 -1.13
C VAL A 107 -13.94 -15.60 -1.59
#